data_AF-A0A1C0VZ07-F1
#
_entry.id   AF-A0A1C0VZ07-F1
#
_cell.length_a   1.000
_cell.length_b   1.000
_cell.length_c   1.000
_cell.angle_alpha   90.00
_cell.angle_beta   90.00
_cell.angle_gamma   90.00
#
_symmetry.space_group_name_H-M   'P 1'
#
loop_
_entity.id
_entity.type
_entity.pdbx_description
1 polymer ?
#
loop_
_entity_poly.entity_id
_entity_poly.type
_entity_poly.pdbx_seq_one_letter_code
_entity_poly.pdbx_strand_id
1 'polypeptide(L)' 'MTTITLELPQNIYEPLQKAAAKAGLSPQELITKLLGQTIQAFADDPLEEFIGAFRSDIPDWGANHDRYLGQELLENHNA' A
#
# COMPACT_ATOMS: atom_id res chain seq x y z
N MET A 1 9.11 15.03 -22.50
CA MET A 1 9.85 13.96 -21.81
C MET A 1 10.55 14.59 -20.63
N THR A 2 10.40 13.99 -19.44
CA THR A 2 11.06 14.45 -18.22
C THR A 2 12.10 13.41 -17.82
N THR A 3 13.29 13.85 -17.44
CA THR A 3 14.39 12.96 -17.05
C THR A 3 14.65 13.11 -15.56
N ILE A 4 14.78 11.99 -14.86
CA ILE A 4 15.16 11.92 -13.46
C ILE A 4 16.43 11.06 -13.39
N THR A 5 17.47 11.57 -12.73
CA THR A 5 18.70 10.83 -12.42
C THR A 5 18.62 10.37 -10.98
N LEU A 6 18.84 9.07 -10.75
CA LEU A 6 18.79 8.46 -9.42
C LEU A 6 20.16 7.89 -9.09
N GLU A 7 20.75 8.34 -7.98
CA GLU A 7 21.90 7.68 -7.38
C GLU A 7 21.40 6.55 -6.49
N LEU A 8 21.64 5.30 -6.93
CA LEU A 8 21.20 4.11 -6.20
C LEU A 8 22.39 3.48 -5.48
N PRO A 9 22.29 3.22 -4.17
CA PRO A 9 23.26 2.41 -3.45
C PRO A 9 23.45 1.04 -4.10
N GLN A 10 24.69 0.52 -4.08
CA GLN A 10 25.05 -0.75 -4.71
C GLN A 10 24.15 -1.92 -4.24
N ASN A 11 23.82 -1.95 -2.94
CA ASN A 11 22.97 -2.96 -2.33
C ASN A 11 21.50 -2.93 -2.81
N ILE A 12 21.09 -1.88 -3.51
CA ILE A 12 19.77 -1.75 -4.14
C ILE A 12 19.87 -2.03 -5.64
N TYR A 13 20.91 -1.51 -6.30
CA TYR A 13 21.08 -1.66 -7.73
C TYR A 13 21.33 -3.11 -8.17
N GLU A 14 22.14 -3.86 -7.43
CA GLU A 14 22.41 -5.28 -7.76
C GLU A 14 21.15 -6.17 -7.71
N PRO A 15 20.31 -6.11 -6.65
CA PRO A 15 19.02 -6.79 -6.67
C PRO A 15 18.10 -6.35 -7.81
N LEU A 16 18.06 -5.05 -8.13
CA LEU A 16 17.26 -4.51 -9.23
C LEU A 16 17.67 -5.12 -10.57
N GLN A 17 18.98 -5.21 -10.85
CA GLN A 17 19.49 -5.84 -12.06
C GLN A 17 19.06 -7.31 -12.18
N LYS A 18 19.16 -8.07 -11.09
CA LYS A 18 18.73 -9.48 -11.04
C LYS A 18 17.22 -9.62 -11.26
N ALA A 19 16.42 -8.75 -10.67
CA ALA A 19 14.97 -8.75 -10.83
C ALA A 19 14.57 -8.40 -12.27
N ALA A 20 15.21 -7.39 -12.87
CA ALA A 20 14.98 -6.98 -14.24
C ALA A 20 15.33 -8.10 -15.22
N ALA A 21 16.48 -8.76 -15.05
CA ALA A 21 16.89 -9.90 -15.86
C ALA A 21 15.88 -11.06 -15.80
N LYS A 22 15.38 -11.40 -14.59
CA LYS A 22 14.33 -12.42 -14.43
C LYS A 22 13.02 -12.06 -15.14
N ALA A 23 12.71 -10.77 -15.23
CA ALA A 23 11.53 -10.26 -15.91
C ALA A 23 11.73 -10.04 -17.42
N GLY A 24 12.94 -10.25 -17.96
CA GLY A 24 13.26 -9.95 -19.35
C GLY A 24 13.26 -8.45 -19.68
N LEU A 25 13.50 -7.60 -18.68
CA LEU A 25 13.49 -6.14 -18.79
C LEU A 25 14.88 -5.57 -18.48
N SER A 26 15.15 -4.34 -18.93
CA SER A 26 16.25 -3.55 -18.41
C SER A 26 15.94 -3.01 -17.00
N PRO A 27 16.96 -2.67 -16.19
CA PRO A 27 16.76 -2.04 -14.88
C PRO A 27 15.91 -0.76 -14.96
N GLN A 28 16.09 0.02 -16.03
CA GLN A 28 15.36 1.27 -16.26
C GLN A 28 13.88 1.01 -16.56
N GLU A 29 13.56 0.05 -17.41
CA GLU A 29 12.16 -0.30 -17.69
C GLU A 29 11.46 -0.83 -16.45
N LEU A 30 12.14 -1.68 -15.66
CA LEU A 30 11.57 -2.21 -14.43
C LEU A 30 11.31 -1.09 -13.40
N ILE A 31 12.28 -0.19 -13.17
CA ILE A 31 12.09 0.88 -12.18
C ILE A 31 11.02 1.89 -12.63
N THR A 32 10.95 2.22 -13.91
CA THR A 32 9.88 3.08 -14.45
C THR A 32 8.51 2.44 -14.28
N LYS A 33 8.38 1.13 -14.54
CA LYS A 33 7.14 0.39 -14.33
C LYS A 33 6.72 0.39 -12.86
N LEU A 34 7.63 0.04 -11.95
CA LEU A 34 7.36 0.00 -10.51
C LEU A 34 7.00 1.38 -9.97
N LEU A 35 7.71 2.42 -10.41
CA LEU A 35 7.42 3.79 -10.03
C LEU A 35 6.03 4.22 -10.50
N GLY A 36 5.66 3.90 -11.75
CA GLY A 36 4.32 4.18 -12.27
C GLY A 36 3.22 3.48 -11.48
N GLN A 37 3.39 2.20 -11.17
CA GLN A 37 2.43 1.44 -10.35
C GLN A 37 2.29 2.03 -8.94
N THR A 38 3.40 2.43 -8.33
CA THR A 38 3.40 3.01 -6.99
C THR A 38 2.72 4.38 -6.98
N ILE A 39 3.04 5.25 -7.94
CA ILE A 39 2.40 6.57 -8.06
C ILE A 39 0.90 6.42 -8.32
N GLN A 40 0.48 5.48 -9.17
CA GLN A 40 -0.94 5.26 -9.43
C GLN A 40 -1.67 4.83 -8.15
N ALA A 41 -1.09 3.93 -7.34
CA ALA A 41 -1.69 3.52 -6.08
C ALA A 41 -1.80 4.66 -5.06
N PHE A 42 -0.88 5.64 -5.09
CA PHE A 42 -0.98 6.85 -4.28
C PHE A 42 -2.01 7.85 -4.81
N ALA A 43 -2.17 7.94 -6.14
CA ALA A 43 -3.09 8.87 -6.78
C ALA A 43 -4.55 8.38 -6.73
N ASP A 44 -4.74 7.07 -6.85
CA ASP A 44 -6.03 6.40 -6.80
C ASP A 44 -6.10 5.56 -5.52
N ASP A 45 -6.00 6.19 -4.34
CA ASP A 45 -6.22 5.46 -3.09
C ASP A 45 -7.72 5.13 -2.98
N PRO A 46 -8.14 3.86 -3.20
CA PRO A 46 -9.55 3.50 -3.16
C PRO A 46 -10.13 3.61 -1.75
N LEU A 47 -9.29 3.77 -0.73
CA LEU A 47 -9.71 3.93 0.66
C LEU A 47 -9.99 5.39 1.02
N GLU A 48 -9.55 6.36 0.19
CA GLU A 48 -9.73 7.79 0.46
C GLU A 48 -11.20 8.16 0.62
N GLU A 49 -12.09 7.62 -0.22
CA GLU A 49 -13.53 7.88 -0.14
C GLU A 49 -14.18 7.39 1.16
N PHE A 50 -13.55 6.44 1.85
CA PHE A 50 -14.06 5.87 3.10
C PHE A 50 -13.62 6.64 4.34
N ILE A 51 -12.68 7.60 4.20
CA ILE A 51 -12.24 8.46 5.31
C ILE A 51 -13.44 9.29 5.81
N GLY A 52 -13.93 8.96 7.00
CA GLY A 52 -15.08 9.63 7.60
C GLY A 52 -16.43 9.30 6.95
N ALA A 53 -16.49 8.33 6.04
CA ALA A 53 -17.73 7.90 5.39
C ALA A 53 -18.73 7.25 6.38
N PHE A 54 -18.20 6.64 7.45
CA PHE A 54 -19.00 6.00 8.48
C PHE A 54 -19.12 6.91 9.70
N ARG A 55 -20.35 7.26 10.07
CA ARG A 55 -20.66 7.91 11.33
C ARG A 55 -21.02 6.84 12.35
N SER A 56 -20.34 6.85 13.48
CA SER A 56 -20.61 5.99 14.61
C SER A 56 -20.88 6.86 15.84
N ASP A 57 -21.88 6.48 16.63
CA ASP A 57 -22.14 7.09 17.93
C ASP A 57 -21.17 6.56 19.01
N ILE A 58 -20.22 5.69 18.63
CA ILE A 58 -19.16 5.17 19.49
C ILE A 58 -17.93 6.09 19.37
N PRO A 59 -17.66 6.93 20.39
CA PRO A 59 -16.71 8.05 20.28
C PRO A 59 -15.25 7.62 20.16
N ASP A 60 -14.91 6.38 20.53
CA ASP A 60 -13.54 5.84 20.57
C ASP A 60 -13.38 4.59 19.70
N TRP A 61 -14.31 4.35 18.75
CA TRP A 61 -14.31 3.18 17.89
C TRP A 61 -12.95 2.92 17.23
N GLY A 62 -12.31 3.95 16.67
CA GLY A 62 -11.01 3.78 16.01
C GLY A 62 -9.92 3.23 16.94
N ALA A 63 -9.89 3.65 18.20
CA ALA A 63 -8.88 3.23 19.17
C ALA A 63 -9.20 1.88 19.84
N ASN A 64 -10.47 1.51 19.90
CA ASN A 64 -10.95 0.33 20.63
C ASN A 64 -11.68 -0.68 19.74
N HIS A 65 -11.50 -0.62 18.41
CA HIS A 65 -12.24 -1.45 17.45
C HIS A 65 -12.12 -2.94 17.76
N ASP A 66 -10.92 -3.45 18.07
CA ASP A 66 -10.71 -4.86 18.44
C ASP A 66 -11.54 -5.30 19.65
N ARG A 67 -11.62 -4.44 20.68
CA ARG A 67 -12.42 -4.72 21.88
C ARG A 67 -13.90 -4.82 21.54
N TYR A 68 -14.41 -3.86 20.78
CA TYR A 68 -15.82 -3.83 20.41
C TYR A 68 -16.20 -4.97 19.46
N LEU A 69 -15.35 -5.30 18.49
CA LEU A 69 -15.53 -6.46 17.62
C LEU A 69 -15.51 -7.77 18.43
N GLY A 70 -14.57 -7.92 19.36
CA GLY A 70 -14.51 -9.09 20.24
C GLY A 70 -15.73 -9.23 21.15
N GLN A 71 -16.23 -8.11 21.67
CA GLN A 71 -17.46 -8.08 22.48
C GLN A 71 -18.68 -8.53 21.65
N GLU A 72 -18.85 -7.98 20.46
CA GLU A 72 -19.94 -8.35 19.55
C GLU A 72 -19.92 -9.86 19.25
N LEU A 73 -18.73 -10.40 18.95
CA LEU A 73 -18.57 -11.82 18.63
C LEU A 73 -19.00 -12.73 19.78
N LEU A 74 -18.67 -12.36 21.02
CA LEU A 74 -19.04 -13.12 22.21
C LEU A 74 -20.52 -12.98 22.58
N GLU A 75 -21.09 -11.81 22.38
CA GLU A 75 -22.45 -11.50 22.85
C GLU A 75 -23.52 -11.93 21.84
N ASN A 76 -23.22 -11.85 20.53
CA ASN A 76 -24.23 -12.01 19.47
C ASN A 76 -23.90 -13.07 18.41
N HIS A 77 -22.64 -13.52 18.31
CA HIS A 77 -22.20 -14.51 17.31
C HIS A 77 -21.71 -15.84 17.90
N ASN A 78 -22.01 -16.11 19.17
CA ASN A 78 -21.91 -17.47 19.69
C ASN A 78 -23.05 -18.32 19.12
N ALA A 79 -22.67 -19.32 18.30
CA ALA A 79 -23.49 -20.47 17.94
C ALA A 79 -23.85 -21.33 19.18
#